data_AF-A0A2I0QGZ2-F1
#
_entry.id   AF-A0A2I0QGZ2-F1
#
_cell.length_a   1.000
_cell.length_b   1.000
_cell.length_c   1.000
_cell.angle_alpha   90.00
_cell.angle_beta   90.00
_cell.angle_gamma   90.00
#
_symmetry.space_group_name_H-M   'P 1'
#
loop_
_entity.id
_entity.type
_entity.pdbx_description
1 polymer ?
#
loop_
_entity_poly.entity_id
_entity_poly.type
_entity_poly.pdbx_seq_one_letter_code
_entity_poly.pdbx_strand_id
1 'polypeptide(L)'
;VSAYAENYIAAVGETVKTGIAVRVIISENVKKCLENNNGIFEMINAMNKNKNAKLMLSNNLDKFTLLLTDKEIALFLFKRNGDVEWYEFLHCKDEGCVHFGDEIFKFYEREAIEI
;
A
#
# COMPACT_ATOMS: atom_id res chain seq x y z
N VAL A 1 12.16 -7.19 -6.48
CA VAL A 1 11.28 -6.08 -6.07
C VAL A 1 11.70 -4.88 -6.89
N SER A 2 10.80 -4.22 -7.62
CA SER A 2 11.20 -3.09 -8.48
C SER A 2 11.65 -1.92 -7.61
N ALA A 3 12.57 -1.08 -8.12
CA ALA A 3 13.05 0.12 -7.44
C ALA A 3 11.91 1.06 -6.97
N TYR A 4 10.72 0.99 -7.59
CA TYR A 4 9.53 1.74 -7.20
C TYR A 4 8.91 1.24 -5.90
N ALA A 5 8.77 -0.08 -5.72
CA ALA A 5 8.25 -0.63 -4.47
C ALA A 5 9.18 -0.28 -3.29
N GLU A 6 10.50 -0.28 -3.51
CA GLU A 6 11.49 0.18 -2.51
C GLU A 6 11.39 1.68 -2.21
N ASN A 7 11.17 2.52 -3.23
CA ASN A 7 10.94 3.95 -3.03
C ASN A 7 9.64 4.24 -2.25
N TYR A 8 8.57 3.47 -2.49
CA TYR A 8 7.32 3.59 -1.73
C TYR A 8 7.47 3.15 -0.28
N ILE A 9 8.18 2.05 -0.06
CA ILE A 9 8.54 1.55 1.26
C ILE A 9 9.31 2.63 2.05
N ALA A 10 10.30 3.27 1.42
CA ALA A 10 11.05 4.36 2.04
C ALA A 10 10.17 5.59 2.33
N ALA A 11 9.33 6.01 1.37
CA ALA A 11 8.43 7.15 1.54
C ALA A 11 7.41 6.93 2.67
N VAL A 12 6.85 5.72 2.77
CA VAL A 12 5.99 5.31 3.88
C VAL A 12 6.76 5.36 5.20
N GLY A 13 7.97 4.78 5.25
CA GLY A 13 8.82 4.80 6.44
C GLY A 13 9.14 6.21 6.94
N GLU A 14 9.44 7.16 6.05
CA GLU A 14 9.65 8.56 6.41
C GLU A 14 8.36 9.25 6.87
N THR A 15 7.23 8.99 6.22
CA THR A 15 5.91 9.54 6.60
C THR A 15 5.48 9.07 7.99
N VAL A 16 5.76 7.81 8.33
CA VAL A 16 5.50 7.24 9.66
C VAL A 16 6.31 7.96 10.75
N LYS A 17 7.54 8.40 10.46
CA LYS A 17 8.39 9.15 11.41
C LYS A 17 7.88 10.56 11.71
N THR A 18 7.15 11.18 10.78
CA THR A 18 6.59 12.53 10.97
C THR A 18 5.29 12.54 11.78
N GLY A 19 4.82 11.36 12.22
CA GLY A 19 3.63 11.22 13.05
C GLY A 19 2.31 11.20 12.26
N ILE A 20 2.37 11.17 10.93
CA ILE A 20 1.20 11.01 10.07
C ILE A 20 0.68 9.57 10.18
N ALA A 21 -0.65 9.43 10.22
CA ALA A 21 -1.28 8.11 10.26
C ALA A 21 -1.14 7.40 8.91
N VAL A 22 -0.62 6.17 8.94
CA VAL A 22 -0.40 5.34 7.76
C VAL A 22 -1.12 4.01 7.94
N ARG A 23 -1.84 3.58 6.91
CA ARG A 23 -2.52 2.29 6.87
C ARG A 23 -2.13 1.57 5.60
N VAL A 24 -1.61 0.35 5.74
CA VAL A 24 -1.13 -0.46 4.62
C VAL A 24 -1.89 -1.78 4.63
N ILE A 25 -2.50 -2.12 3.50
CA ILE A 25 -3.11 -3.44 3.27
C ILE A 25 -2.25 -4.14 2.23
N ILE A 26 -1.73 -5.32 2.57
CA ILE A 26 -0.96 -6.16 1.65
C ILE A 26 -1.71 -7.45 1.32
N SER A 27 -1.35 -8.07 0.21
CA SER A 27 -1.85 -9.38 -0.17
C SER A 27 -0.98 -10.50 0.38
N GLU A 28 -1.50 -11.74 0.38
CA GLU A 28 -0.72 -12.93 0.72
C GLU A 28 0.51 -13.12 -0.18
N ASN A 29 0.39 -12.76 -1.47
CA ASN A 29 1.53 -12.84 -2.39
C ASN A 29 2.62 -11.85 -2.01
N VAL A 30 2.23 -10.61 -1.66
CA VAL A 30 3.18 -9.60 -1.18
C VAL A 30 3.82 -10.11 0.11
N LYS A 31 3.05 -10.56 1.10
CA LYS A 31 3.54 -11.11 2.37
C LYS A 31 4.60 -12.19 2.16
N LYS A 32 4.36 -13.17 1.29
CA LYS A 32 5.34 -14.22 0.94
C LYS A 32 6.61 -13.64 0.33
N CYS A 33 6.50 -12.58 -0.49
CA CYS A 33 7.68 -11.87 -0.97
C CYS A 33 8.42 -11.12 0.14
N LEU A 34 7.71 -10.62 1.17
CA LEU A 34 8.32 -9.92 2.31
C LEU A 34 9.09 -10.87 3.23
N GLU A 35 8.55 -12.06 3.50
CA GLU A 35 9.19 -13.09 4.32
C GLU A 35 10.53 -13.56 3.73
N ASN A 36 10.69 -13.44 2.41
CA ASN A 36 11.91 -13.81 1.69
C ASN A 36 12.88 -12.63 1.48
N ASN A 37 12.60 -11.43 2.01
CA ASN A 37 13.43 -10.24 1.82
C ASN A 37 13.65 -9.45 3.14
N ASN A 38 14.87 -9.55 3.69
CA ASN A 38 15.26 -8.94 4.97
C ASN A 38 15.00 -7.42 5.07
N GLY A 39 15.16 -6.67 3.98
CA GLY A 39 14.93 -5.21 4.01
C GLY A 39 13.47 -4.83 4.23
N ILE A 40 12.54 -5.66 3.77
CA ILE A 40 11.11 -5.39 3.93
C ILE A 40 10.61 -5.83 5.32
N PHE A 41 11.22 -6.88 5.89
CA PHE A 41 10.94 -7.30 7.27
C PHE A 41 11.27 -6.22 8.31
N GLU A 42 12.35 -5.46 8.12
CA GLU A 42 12.69 -4.32 8.98
C GLU A 42 11.64 -3.20 8.90
N MET A 43 11.08 -2.94 7.71
CA MET A 43 9.99 -1.97 7.54
C MET A 43 8.71 -2.41 8.26
N ILE A 44 8.30 -3.67 8.15
CA ILE A 44 7.15 -4.21 8.88
C ILE A 44 7.34 -4.00 10.38
N ASN A 45 8.52 -4.34 10.91
CA ASN A 45 8.83 -4.13 12.31
C ASN A 45 8.81 -2.65 12.71
N ALA A 46 9.24 -1.75 11.81
CA ALA A 46 9.16 -0.31 12.07
C ALA A 46 7.72 0.21 12.08
N MET A 47 6.86 -0.30 11.19
CA MET A 47 5.42 0.01 11.19
C MET A 47 4.74 -0.52 12.45
N ASN A 48 4.98 -1.78 12.83
CA ASN A 48 4.35 -2.40 14.01
C ASN A 48 4.79 -1.74 15.33
N LYS A 49 5.96 -1.08 15.36
CA LYS A 49 6.43 -0.30 16.52
C LYS A 49 5.86 1.12 16.56
N ASN A 50 5.24 1.61 15.50
CA ASN A 50 4.69 2.95 15.44
C ASN A 50 3.17 2.93 15.63
N LYS A 51 2.69 3.56 16.71
CA LYS A 51 1.26 3.68 17.02
C LYS A 51 0.41 4.38 15.94
N ASN A 52 1.06 5.11 15.03
CA ASN A 52 0.42 5.80 13.92
C ASN A 52 0.47 4.98 12.62
N ALA A 53 1.00 3.75 12.64
CA ALA A 53 1.01 2.87 11.48
C ALA A 53 0.19 1.60 11.76
N LYS A 54 -0.52 1.12 10.74
CA LYS A 54 -1.25 -0.14 10.78
C LYS A 54 -0.91 -0.97 9.53
N LEU A 55 -0.43 -2.18 9.74
CA LEU A 55 -0.24 -3.16 8.68
C LEU A 55 -1.37 -4.20 8.74
N MET A 56 -1.96 -4.49 7.60
CA MET A 56 -3.07 -5.42 7.46
C MET A 56 -2.84 -6.35 6.28
N LEU A 57 -3.42 -7.53 6.36
CA LEU A 57 -3.37 -8.57 5.34
C LEU A 57 -4.78 -8.81 4.80
N SER A 58 -4.93 -8.77 3.48
CA SER A 58 -6.18 -9.13 2.80
C SER A 58 -5.94 -10.25 1.79
N ASN A 59 -6.76 -11.30 1.88
CA ASN A 59 -6.73 -12.42 0.93
C ASN A 59 -7.40 -12.08 -0.41
N ASN A 60 -8.11 -10.95 -0.48
CA ASN A 60 -8.90 -10.55 -1.65
C ASN A 60 -8.22 -9.45 -2.48
N LEU A 61 -6.99 -9.05 -2.11
CA LEU A 61 -6.23 -7.99 -2.76
C LEU A 61 -5.27 -8.57 -3.81
N ASP A 62 -5.72 -8.73 -5.06
CA ASP A 62 -4.88 -9.32 -6.12
C ASP A 62 -4.91 -8.57 -7.47
N LYS A 63 -5.54 -7.40 -7.57
CA LYS A 63 -5.86 -6.77 -8.87
C LYS A 63 -5.24 -5.41 -9.14
N PHE A 64 -4.75 -4.70 -8.13
CA PHE A 64 -4.17 -3.36 -8.28
C PHE A 64 -3.29 -2.97 -7.08
N THR A 65 -2.53 -1.89 -7.23
CA THR A 65 -1.95 -1.14 -6.11
C THR A 65 -2.60 0.24 -6.04
N LEU A 66 -2.98 0.68 -4.84
CA LEU A 66 -3.62 1.97 -4.58
C LEU A 66 -2.76 2.76 -3.61
N LEU A 67 -2.52 4.02 -3.94
CA LEU A 67 -1.98 5.03 -3.03
C LEU A 67 -3.04 6.10 -2.86
N LEU A 68 -3.28 6.48 -1.61
CA LEU A 68 -4.32 7.41 -1.25
C LEU A 68 -3.81 8.35 -0.16
N THR A 69 -4.05 9.63 -0.36
CA THR A 69 -3.89 10.68 0.65
C THR A 69 -5.20 11.47 0.76
N ASP A 70 -5.23 12.48 1.62
CA ASP A 70 -6.32 13.45 1.71
C ASP A 70 -6.49 14.30 0.43
N LYS A 71 -5.50 14.31 -0.47
CA LYS A 71 -5.44 15.22 -1.62
C LYS A 71 -5.37 14.54 -2.98
N GLU A 72 -4.96 13.29 -3.02
CA GLU A 72 -4.72 12.60 -4.28
C GLU A 72 -4.82 11.08 -4.16
N ILE A 73 -5.12 10.48 -5.30
CA ILE A 73 -5.15 9.05 -5.53
C ILE A 73 -4.19 8.69 -6.67
N ALA A 74 -3.46 7.59 -6.51
CA ALA A 74 -2.75 6.93 -7.58
C ALA A 74 -3.12 5.44 -7.63
N LEU A 75 -3.56 4.97 -8.81
CA LEU A 75 -3.97 3.58 -9.03
C LEU A 75 -3.09 2.93 -10.10
N PHE A 76 -2.43 1.84 -9.73
CA PHE A 76 -1.57 1.03 -10.59
C PHE A 76 -2.32 -0.27 -10.92
N LEU A 77 -2.61 -0.47 -12.20
CA LEU A 77 -3.34 -1.65 -12.66
C LEU A 77 -2.37 -2.76 -13.06
N PHE A 78 -2.73 -4.00 -12.74
CA PHE A 78 -1.97 -5.15 -13.21
C PHE A 78 -2.35 -5.48 -14.66
N LYS A 79 -1.35 -5.75 -15.49
CA LYS A 79 -1.53 -6.26 -16.84
C LYS A 79 -2.13 -7.68 -16.77
N ARG A 80 -2.75 -8.16 -17.85
CA ARG A 80 -3.37 -9.50 -17.92
C ARG A 80 -2.41 -10.65 -17.58
N ASN A 81 -1.12 -10.45 -17.78
CA ASN A 81 -0.05 -11.40 -17.47
C ASN A 81 0.43 -11.31 -15.99
N GLY A 82 -0.16 -10.44 -15.18
CA GLY A 82 0.21 -10.21 -13.78
C GLY A 82 1.32 -9.17 -13.59
N ASP A 83 1.85 -8.60 -14.67
CA ASP A 83 2.90 -7.57 -14.55
C ASP A 83 2.34 -6.25 -14.05
N VAL A 84 3.12 -5.55 -13.24
CA VAL A 84 2.82 -4.19 -12.78
C VAL A 84 3.64 -3.21 -13.60
N GLU A 85 2.98 -2.38 -14.41
CA GLU A 85 3.65 -1.27 -15.09
C GLU A 85 3.61 -0.03 -14.22
N TRP A 86 4.67 0.19 -13.45
CA TRP A 86 4.74 1.29 -12.47
C TRP A 86 4.71 2.68 -13.12
N TYR A 87 4.95 2.77 -14.42
CA TYR A 87 4.90 4.02 -15.18
C TYR A 87 3.53 4.29 -15.82
N GLU A 88 2.63 3.30 -15.84
CA GLU A 88 1.26 3.43 -16.33
C GLU A 88 0.29 3.38 -15.14
N PHE A 89 0.08 4.55 -14.53
CA PHE A 89 -0.84 4.70 -13.40
C PHE A 89 -1.84 5.83 -13.63
N LEU A 90 -3.01 5.68 -13.04
CA LEU A 90 -4.02 6.73 -13.01
C LEU A 90 -3.74 7.61 -11.79
N HIS A 91 -3.54 8.90 -12.02
CA HIS A 91 -3.37 9.91 -10.98
C HIS A 91 -4.50 10.93 -11.04
N CYS A 92 -5.09 11.25 -9.91
CA CYS A 92 -6.17 12.22 -9.83
C CYS A 92 -6.10 12.98 -8.51
N LYS A 93 -6.39 14.29 -8.57
CA LYS A 93 -6.50 15.18 -7.40
C LYS A 93 -7.92 15.71 -7.18
N ASP A 94 -8.86 15.28 -8.02
CA ASP A 94 -10.26 15.65 -7.88
C ASP A 94 -10.84 15.05 -6.59
N GLU A 95 -11.65 15.82 -5.88
CA GLU A 95 -12.23 15.39 -4.60
C GLU A 95 -13.08 14.14 -4.75
N GLY A 96 -13.82 14.00 -5.86
CA GLY A 96 -14.60 12.81 -6.17
C GLY A 96 -13.73 11.57 -6.39
N CYS A 97 -12.58 11.73 -7.06
CA CYS A 97 -11.59 10.66 -7.21
C CYS A 97 -11.02 10.22 -5.85
N VAL A 98 -10.68 11.18 -4.98
CA VAL A 98 -10.12 10.89 -3.65
C VAL A 98 -11.17 10.18 -2.79
N HIS A 99 -12.42 10.65 -2.82
CA HIS A 99 -13.52 10.01 -2.11
C HIS A 99 -13.73 8.56 -2.57
N PHE A 100 -13.76 8.33 -3.88
CA PHE A 100 -13.88 6.99 -4.45
C PHE A 100 -12.70 6.08 -4.05
N GLY A 101 -11.48 6.63 -4.02
CA GLY A 101 -10.30 5.92 -3.51
C GLY A 101 -10.44 5.50 -2.05
N ASP A 102 -10.98 6.37 -1.20
CA ASP A 102 -11.27 6.06 0.20
C ASP A 102 -12.34 4.98 0.37
N GLU A 103 -13.38 4.98 -0.48
CA GLU A 103 -14.38 3.90 -0.50
C GLU A 103 -13.75 2.54 -0.88
N ILE A 104 -12.90 2.51 -1.90
CA ILE A 104 -12.13 1.31 -2.28
C ILE A 104 -11.26 0.86 -1.11
N PHE A 105 -10.50 1.77 -0.52
CA PHE A 105 -9.61 1.44 0.60
C PHE A 105 -10.39 0.83 1.77
N LYS A 106 -11.49 1.48 2.18
CA LYS A 106 -12.35 1.02 3.27
C LYS A 106 -13.01 -0.31 2.98
N PHE A 107 -13.36 -0.61 1.72
CA PHE A 107 -13.88 -1.91 1.34
C PHE A 107 -12.87 -3.03 1.68
N TYR A 108 -11.61 -2.86 1.27
CA TYR A 108 -10.56 -3.83 1.57
C TYR A 108 -10.17 -3.84 3.05
N GLU A 109 -10.18 -2.69 3.72
CA GLU A 109 -9.85 -2.56 5.14
C GLU A 109 -10.80 -3.38 6.03
N ARG A 110 -12.10 -3.41 5.70
CA ARG A 110 -13.10 -4.17 6.47
C ARG A 110 -12.86 -5.68 6.48
N GLU A 111 -12.25 -6.21 5.43
CA GLU A 111 -11.96 -7.64 5.28
C GLU A 111 -10.52 -7.99 5.68
N ALA A 112 -9.69 -6.98 5.97
CA ALA A 112 -8.28 -7.18 6.26
C ALA A 112 -8.05 -7.50 7.74
N ILE A 113 -7.05 -8.35 8.00
CA ILE A 113 -6.63 -8.75 9.34
C ILE A 113 -5.36 -7.97 9.69
N GLU A 114 -5.35 -7.30 10.84
CA GLU A 114 -4.14 -6.62 11.35
C GLU A 114 -3.05 -7.65 11.72
N ILE A 115 -1.81 -7.40 11.32
CA ILE A 115 -0.67 -8.33 11.47
C ILE A 115 0.59 -7.68 12.04
#